data_AF-A0A8T3R515-F1
#
_entry.id   AF-A0A8T3R515-F1
#
_cell.length_a   1.000
_cell.length_b   1.000
_cell.length_c   1.000
_cell.angle_alpha   90.00
_cell.angle_beta   90.00
_cell.angle_gamma   90.00
#
_symmetry.space_group_name_H-M   'P 1'
#
loop_
_entity.id
_entity.type
_entity.pdbx_description
1 polymer ?
#
loop_
_entity_poly.entity_id
_entity_poly.type
_entity_poly.pdbx_seq_one_letter_code
_entity_poly.pdbx_strand_id
1 'polypeptide(L)'
;MLDFLVRLVINAIALVVAVMLVPRIQVDFGDEWWHLLLVAAIFGLINTYIRPIVSLLSLPLNLFALGLVGLLVNTAMLLLLAFVSGWLALGFRIAGWPPGQFDLDVVIYAALAALVISLVSTALGLVRRLVPGV
;
A
#
# COMPACT_ATOMS: atom_id res chain seq x y z
N MET A 1 -5.92 -16.08 -12.64
CA MET A 1 -5.46 -16.34 -11.25
C MET A 1 -3.99 -15.99 -11.07
N LEU A 2 -3.08 -16.47 -11.94
CA LEU A 2 -1.65 -16.12 -11.88
C LEU A 2 -1.37 -14.60 -11.97
N ASP A 3 -2.07 -13.85 -12.82
CA ASP A 3 -1.87 -12.39 -12.91
C ASP A 3 -2.23 -11.62 -11.64
N PHE A 4 -3.17 -12.12 -10.85
CA PHE A 4 -3.52 -11.54 -9.56
C PHE A 4 -2.38 -11.77 -8.56
N LEU A 5 -1.85 -12.99 -8.49
CA LEU A 5 -0.70 -13.33 -7.65
C LEU A 5 0.54 -12.51 -8.02
N VAL A 6 0.83 -12.36 -9.32
CA VAL A 6 1.97 -11.55 -9.78
C VAL A 6 1.79 -10.08 -9.40
N ARG A 7 0.58 -9.51 -9.57
CA ARG A 7 0.29 -8.13 -9.14
C ARG A 7 0.38 -7.97 -7.62
N LEU A 8 -0.03 -8.97 -6.85
CA LEU A 8 0.09 -8.97 -5.40
C LEU A 8 1.57 -8.94 -4.99
N VAL A 9 2.41 -9.79 -5.58
CA VAL A 9 3.86 -9.82 -5.32
C VAL A 9 4.52 -8.51 -5.72
N ILE A 10 4.20 -7.97 -6.90
CA ILE A 10 4.72 -6.66 -7.35
C ILE A 10 4.36 -5.56 -6.34
N ASN A 11 3.10 -5.49 -5.92
CA ASN A 11 2.66 -4.48 -4.95
C ASN A 11 3.26 -4.69 -3.56
N ALA A 12 3.53 -5.94 -3.15
CA ALA A 12 4.22 -6.24 -1.90
C ALA A 12 5.68 -5.77 -1.94
N ILE A 13 6.41 -6.04 -3.04
CA ILE A 13 7.77 -5.51 -3.26
C ILE A 13 7.75 -3.98 -3.26
N ALA A 14 6.80 -3.39 -3.98
CA ALA A 14 6.63 -1.94 -4.04
C ALA A 14 6.36 -1.31 -2.66
N LEU A 15 5.58 -1.98 -1.81
CA LEU A 15 5.34 -1.57 -0.42
C LEU A 15 6.63 -1.61 0.40
N VAL A 16 7.40 -2.71 0.32
CA VAL A 16 8.69 -2.81 1.02
C VAL A 16 9.63 -1.68 0.61
N VAL A 17 9.72 -1.42 -0.69
CA VAL A 17 10.50 -0.31 -1.23
C VAL A 17 9.98 1.03 -0.70
N ALA A 18 8.67 1.24 -0.65
CA ALA A 18 8.09 2.46 -0.09
C ALA A 18 8.39 2.64 1.40
N VAL A 19 8.36 1.57 2.21
CA VAL A 19 8.76 1.60 3.62
C VAL A 19 10.23 2.01 3.76
N MET A 20 11.10 1.54 2.87
CA MET A 20 12.53 1.86 2.90
C MET A 20 12.83 3.30 2.42
N LEU A 21 12.09 3.80 1.44
CA LEU A 21 12.36 5.12 0.85
C LEU A 21 11.64 6.28 1.54
N VAL A 22 10.45 6.05 2.09
CA VAL A 22 9.63 7.12 2.65
C VAL A 22 9.90 7.23 4.14
N PRO A 23 10.55 8.33 4.59
CA PRO A 23 10.77 8.54 6.00
C PRO A 23 9.43 8.64 6.74
N ARG A 24 9.42 8.26 8.01
CA ARG A 24 8.23 8.22 8.88
C ARG A 24 7.20 7.13 8.58
N ILE A 25 7.48 6.17 7.69
CA ILE A 25 6.81 4.87 7.76
C ILE A 25 7.56 4.03 8.78
N GLN A 26 6.93 3.79 9.92
CA GLN A 26 7.52 3.07 11.04
C GLN A 26 6.93 1.68 11.07
N VAL A 27 7.81 0.71 11.23
CA VAL A 27 7.40 -0.68 11.29
C VAL A 27 8.14 -1.34 12.44
N ASP A 28 7.49 -1.32 13.59
CA ASP A 28 8.03 -1.85 14.84
C ASP A 28 7.33 -3.15 15.19
N PHE A 29 7.85 -4.25 14.66
CA PHE A 29 7.27 -5.59 14.85
C PHE A 29 7.65 -6.24 16.18
N GLY A 30 8.38 -5.55 17.06
CA GLY A 30 8.99 -6.16 18.25
C GLY A 30 9.86 -7.37 17.93
N ASP A 31 10.07 -8.25 18.92
CA ASP A 31 10.77 -9.54 18.76
C ASP A 31 9.88 -10.62 18.09
N GLU A 32 8.65 -10.27 17.76
CA GLU A 32 7.60 -11.20 17.40
C GLU A 32 7.41 -11.24 15.87
N TRP A 33 8.24 -12.05 15.21
CA TRP A 33 8.26 -12.25 13.75
C TRP A 33 6.89 -12.55 13.11
N TRP A 34 5.90 -13.02 13.88
CA TRP A 34 4.54 -13.28 13.38
C TRP A 34 3.74 -12.00 13.08
N HIS A 35 4.10 -10.85 13.66
CA HIS A 35 3.46 -9.56 13.38
C HIS A 35 3.58 -9.18 11.90
N LEU A 36 4.75 -9.43 11.31
CA LEU A 36 5.01 -9.28 9.88
C LEU A 36 4.01 -10.05 9.02
N LEU A 37 3.80 -11.33 9.34
CA LEU A 37 2.89 -12.19 8.61
C LEU A 37 1.46 -11.69 8.72
N LEU A 38 1.07 -11.20 9.89
CA LEU A 38 -0.28 -10.72 10.14
C LEU A 38 -0.55 -9.39 9.42
N VAL A 39 0.40 -8.45 9.42
CA VAL A 39 0.33 -7.21 8.62
C VAL A 39 0.27 -7.52 7.14
N ALA A 40 1.11 -8.43 6.64
CA ALA A 40 1.10 -8.85 5.24
C ALA A 40 -0.23 -9.51 4.85
N ALA A 41 -0.79 -10.35 5.73
CA ALA A 41 -2.09 -10.99 5.53
C ALA A 41 -3.22 -9.97 5.47
N ILE A 42 -3.25 -8.99 6.38
CA ILE A 42 -4.23 -7.90 6.40
C ILE A 42 -4.10 -7.04 5.15
N PHE A 43 -2.89 -6.66 4.75
CA PHE A 43 -2.67 -5.90 3.52
C PHE A 43 -3.15 -6.68 2.28
N GLY A 44 -2.89 -7.98 2.24
CA GLY A 44 -3.43 -8.89 1.23
C GLY A 44 -4.96 -8.89 1.21
N LEU A 45 -5.60 -8.97 2.38
CA LEU A 45 -7.05 -8.94 2.52
C LEU A 45 -7.65 -7.61 2.03
N ILE A 46 -7.08 -6.48 2.46
CA ILE A 46 -7.47 -5.14 2.02
C ILE A 46 -7.38 -5.04 0.49
N ASN A 47 -6.27 -5.49 -0.11
CA ASN A 47 -6.10 -5.43 -1.56
C ASN A 47 -6.96 -6.42 -2.34
N THR A 48 -7.38 -7.52 -1.71
CA THR A 48 -8.23 -8.54 -2.36
C THR A 48 -9.70 -8.13 -2.34
N TYR A 49 -10.19 -7.57 -1.22
CA TYR A 49 -11.62 -7.31 -1.03
C TYR A 49 -11.98 -5.83 -1.12
N ILE A 50 -11.20 -4.95 -0.48
CA ILE A 50 -11.56 -3.54 -0.33
C ILE A 50 -11.14 -2.76 -1.57
N ARG A 51 -9.92 -2.99 -2.06
CA ARG A 51 -9.40 -2.29 -3.24
C ARG A 51 -10.30 -2.42 -4.47
N PRO A 52 -10.84 -3.59 -4.87
CA PRO A 52 -11.71 -3.67 -6.04
C PRO A 52 -12.98 -2.84 -5.90
N ILE A 53 -13.59 -2.82 -4.71
CA ILE A 53 -14.80 -2.05 -4.42
C ILE A 53 -14.49 -0.56 -4.53
N VAL A 54 -13.46 -0.09 -3.82
CA VAL A 54 -13.05 1.32 -3.85
C VAL A 54 -12.64 1.73 -5.27
N SER A 55 -11.93 0.86 -6.00
CA SER A 55 -11.51 1.13 -7.37
C SER A 55 -12.71 1.29 -8.30
N LEU A 56 -13.73 0.42 -8.17
CA LEU A 56 -14.96 0.48 -8.95
C LEU A 56 -15.72 1.79 -8.71
N LEU A 57 -15.85 2.20 -7.44
CA LEU A 57 -16.47 3.49 -7.08
C LEU A 57 -15.66 4.69 -7.58
N SER A 58 -14.34 4.54 -7.64
CA SER A 58 -13.42 5.57 -8.08
C SER A 58 -13.31 5.70 -9.61
N LEU A 59 -13.76 4.70 -10.38
CA LEU A 59 -13.67 4.69 -11.86
C LEU A 59 -14.17 5.96 -12.55
N PRO A 60 -15.40 6.47 -12.28
CA PRO A 60 -15.90 7.66 -12.95
C PRO A 60 -15.00 8.87 -12.68
N LEU A 61 -14.55 9.06 -11.43
CA LEU A 61 -13.62 10.13 -11.06
C LEU A 61 -12.24 9.93 -11.69
N ASN A 62 -11.78 8.69 -11.81
CA ASN A 62 -10.47 8.37 -12.36
C ASN A 62 -10.36 8.73 -13.85
N LEU A 63 -11.47 8.64 -14.59
CA LEU A 63 -11.55 9.11 -15.99
C LEU A 63 -11.33 10.62 -16.11
N PHE A 64 -11.83 11.41 -15.14
CA PHE A 64 -11.65 12.86 -15.12
C PHE A 64 -10.28 13.28 -14.56
N ALA A 65 -9.69 12.49 -13.67
CA ALA A 65 -8.48 12.85 -12.92
C ALA A 65 -7.17 12.31 -13.53
N LEU A 66 -7.19 11.80 -14.77
CA LEU A 66 -6.00 11.28 -15.49
C LEU A 66 -5.15 10.28 -14.68
N GLY A 67 -5.77 9.46 -13.82
CA GLY A 67 -5.06 8.49 -12.98
C GLY A 67 -4.67 8.96 -11.57
N LEU A 68 -4.86 10.25 -11.21
CA LEU A 68 -4.60 10.76 -9.85
C LEU A 68 -5.45 10.06 -8.79
N VAL A 69 -6.67 9.68 -9.14
CA VAL A 69 -7.57 8.96 -8.23
C VAL A 69 -7.00 7.58 -7.89
N GLY A 70 -6.26 6.93 -8.79
CA GLY A 70 -5.51 5.71 -8.47
C GLY A 70 -4.50 5.90 -7.35
N LEU A 71 -3.82 7.05 -7.31
CA LEU A 71 -2.92 7.41 -6.20
C LEU A 71 -3.71 7.56 -4.90
N LEU A 72 -4.85 8.25 -4.92
CA LEU A 72 -5.73 8.39 -3.74
C LEU A 72 -6.20 7.03 -3.20
N VAL A 73 -6.56 6.10 -4.08
CA VAL A 73 -6.94 4.73 -3.67
C VAL A 73 -5.75 4.04 -3.02
N ASN A 74 -4.55 4.13 -3.60
CA ASN A 74 -3.34 3.55 -3.01
C ASN A 74 -3.04 4.13 -1.62
N THR A 75 -3.13 5.46 -1.47
CA THR A 75 -2.98 6.15 -0.18
C THR A 75 -4.02 5.66 0.82
N ALA A 76 -5.30 5.59 0.42
CA ALA A 76 -6.38 5.13 1.28
C ALA A 76 -6.16 3.69 1.77
N MET A 77 -5.67 2.79 0.91
CA MET A 77 -5.38 1.41 1.32
C MET A 77 -4.23 1.34 2.34
N LEU A 78 -3.20 2.19 2.21
CA LEU A 78 -2.11 2.26 3.19
C LEU A 78 -2.57 2.82 4.54
N LEU A 79 -3.39 3.87 4.51
CA LEU A 79 -3.98 4.43 5.72
C LEU A 79 -4.88 3.41 6.42
N LEU A 80 -5.64 2.60 5.65
CA LEU A 80 -6.43 1.53 6.21
C LEU A 80 -5.57 0.42 6.82
N LEU A 81 -4.45 0.08 6.20
CA LEU A 81 -3.48 -0.86 6.79
C LEU A 81 -2.94 -0.33 8.11
N ALA A 82 -2.51 0.93 8.16
CA ALA A 82 -2.04 1.59 9.38
C ALA A 82 -3.12 1.60 10.46
N PHE A 83 -4.36 1.92 10.10
CA PHE A 83 -5.49 1.87 11.02
C PHE A 83 -5.68 0.50 11.64
N VAL A 84 -5.81 -0.55 10.81
CA VAL A 84 -6.05 -1.93 11.28
C VAL A 84 -4.84 -2.44 12.07
N SER A 85 -3.62 -2.11 11.63
CA SER A 85 -2.39 -2.39 12.37
C SER A 85 -2.40 -1.79 13.77
N GLY A 86 -2.85 -0.54 13.92
CA GLY A 86 -2.96 0.10 15.23
C GLY A 86 -3.96 -0.59 16.15
N TRP A 87 -5.12 -1.00 15.62
CA TRP A 87 -6.14 -1.75 16.39
C TRP A 87 -5.65 -3.10 16.88
N LEU A 88 -4.78 -3.75 16.11
CA LEU A 88 -4.23 -5.07 16.40
C LEU A 88 -2.82 -4.99 17.01
N ALA A 89 -2.34 -3.78 17.36
CA ALA A 89 -1.01 -3.51 17.89
C ALA A 89 0.15 -4.08 17.04
N LEU A 90 0.01 -4.08 15.71
CA LEU A 90 0.93 -4.77 14.79
C LEU A 90 2.19 -4.01 14.40
N GLY A 91 2.39 -2.80 14.94
CA GLY A 91 3.63 -2.06 14.76
C GLY A 91 3.77 -1.26 13.46
N PHE A 92 2.89 -1.43 12.47
CA PHE A 92 2.89 -0.61 11.25
C PHE A 92 2.20 0.73 11.51
N ARG A 93 2.96 1.82 11.40
CA ARG A 93 2.53 3.21 11.65
C ARG A 93 3.03 4.13 10.55
N ILE A 94 2.27 5.18 10.28
CA ILE A 94 2.63 6.24 9.33
C ILE A 94 2.64 7.55 10.10
N ALA A 95 3.77 8.25 10.10
CA ALA A 95 3.99 9.49 10.85
C ALA A 95 3.61 9.40 12.35
N GLY A 96 3.79 8.23 12.97
CA GLY A 96 3.44 7.99 14.38
C GLY A 96 1.98 7.57 14.63
N TRP A 97 1.13 7.55 13.60
CA TRP A 97 -0.25 7.08 13.68
C TRP A 97 -0.41 5.64 13.18
N PRO A 98 -1.19 4.77 13.87
CA PRO A 98 -1.76 4.89 15.23
C PRO A 98 -0.79 4.40 16.32
N PRO A 99 -0.87 4.86 17.60
CA PRO A 99 -1.95 5.60 18.24
C PRO A 99 -1.73 7.13 18.28
N GLY A 100 -0.75 7.67 17.55
CA GLY A 100 -0.53 9.11 17.44
C GLY A 100 -1.75 9.88 16.90
N GLN A 101 -1.60 11.18 16.69
CA GLN A 101 -2.69 11.99 16.11
C GLN A 101 -2.77 11.77 14.60
N PHE A 102 -3.98 11.77 14.05
CA PHE A 102 -4.17 11.78 12.60
C PHE A 102 -4.09 13.23 12.13
N ASP A 103 -2.94 13.61 11.59
CA ASP A 103 -2.65 14.95 11.10
C ASP A 103 -2.34 14.96 9.59
N LEU A 104 -2.00 16.14 9.06
CA LEU A 104 -1.69 16.29 7.64
C LEU A 104 -0.42 15.52 7.26
N ASP A 105 0.53 15.37 8.17
CA ASP A 105 1.76 14.62 7.94
C ASP A 105 1.44 13.16 7.62
N VAL A 106 0.55 12.51 8.38
CA VAL A 106 0.10 11.14 8.10
C VAL A 106 -0.37 10.98 6.65
N VAL A 107 -1.20 11.91 6.19
CA VAL A 107 -1.75 11.88 4.81
C VAL A 107 -0.65 12.13 3.77
N ILE A 108 0.25 13.09 4.02
CA ILE A 108 1.36 13.40 3.11
C ILE A 108 2.30 12.20 2.98
N TYR A 109 2.76 11.63 4.09
CA TYR A 109 3.67 10.48 4.06
C TYR A 109 3.00 9.23 3.48
N ALA A 110 1.71 9.00 3.74
CA ALA A 110 0.96 7.93 3.08
C ALA A 110 0.84 8.16 1.57
N ALA A 111 0.66 9.41 1.12
CA ALA A 111 0.60 9.74 -0.30
C ALA A 111 1.96 9.60 -0.99
N LEU A 112 3.05 9.99 -0.32
CA LEU A 112 4.41 9.76 -0.80
C LEU A 112 4.71 8.26 -0.92
N ALA A 113 4.29 7.47 0.07
CA ALA A 113 4.38 6.01 0.03
C ALA A 113 3.61 5.43 -1.15
N ALA A 114 2.36 5.87 -1.34
CA ALA A 114 1.52 5.45 -2.46
C ALA A 114 2.12 5.85 -3.82
N LEU A 115 2.76 7.01 -3.91
CA LEU A 115 3.48 7.44 -5.09
C LEU A 115 4.64 6.49 -5.40
N VAL A 116 5.49 6.19 -4.40
CA VAL A 116 6.60 5.23 -4.56
C VAL A 116 6.07 3.86 -4.98
N ILE A 117 5.01 3.36 -4.34
CA ILE A 117 4.38 2.09 -4.73
C ILE A 117 3.93 2.13 -6.19
N SER A 118 3.26 3.20 -6.60
CA SER A 118 2.72 3.33 -7.96
C SER A 118 3.84 3.36 -9.01
N LEU A 119 4.96 4.04 -8.71
CA LEU A 119 6.12 4.12 -9.58
C LEU A 119 6.84 2.78 -9.69
N VAL A 120 7.11 2.12 -8.55
CA VAL A 120 7.78 0.81 -8.52
C VAL A 120 6.92 -0.25 -9.22
N SER A 121 5.62 -0.28 -8.94
CA SER A 121 4.69 -1.21 -9.61
C SER A 121 4.59 -0.95 -11.10
N THR A 122 4.62 0.32 -11.54
CA THR A 122 4.68 0.67 -12.97
C THR A 122 5.97 0.20 -13.60
N ALA A 123 7.12 0.47 -12.98
CA ALA A 123 8.43 0.08 -13.48
C ALA A 123 8.56 -1.46 -13.60
N LEU A 124 8.20 -2.20 -12.54
CA LEU A 124 8.20 -3.67 -12.56
C LEU A 124 7.21 -4.22 -13.60
N GLY A 125 6.05 -3.58 -13.76
CA GLY A 125 5.09 -3.91 -14.79
C GLY A 125 5.60 -3.69 -16.21
N LEU A 126 6.40 -2.64 -16.45
CA LEU A 126 7.04 -2.38 -17.73
C LEU A 126 8.13 -3.41 -18.03
N VAL A 127 8.97 -3.75 -17.06
CA VAL A 127 10.01 -4.78 -17.20
C VAL A 127 9.38 -6.12 -17.60
N ARG A 128 8.28 -6.53 -16.94
CA ARG A 128 7.53 -7.74 -17.30
C ARG A 128 7.02 -7.72 -18.75
N ARG A 129 6.62 -6.55 -19.26
CA ARG A 129 6.14 -6.42 -20.65
C ARG A 129 7.27 -6.50 -21.68
N LEU A 130 8.48 -6.09 -21.30
CA LEU A 130 9.66 -6.07 -22.18
C LEU A 130 10.43 -7.39 -22.19
N VAL A 131 10.26 -8.25 -21.18
CA VAL A 131 10.85 -9.58 -21.10
C VAL A 131 9.75 -10.64 -21.32
N PRO A 132 9.39 -10.96 -22.57
CA PRO A 132 8.40 -12.00 -22.86
C PRO A 132 8.97 -13.38 -22.47
N GLY A 133 8.47 -13.96 -21.37
CA GLY A 133 8.89 -15.27 -20.86
C GLY A 133 8.77 -15.47 -19.34
N VAL A 134 8.46 -14.41 -18.59
CA VAL A 134 8.16 -14.39 -17.14
C VAL A 134 6.84 -13.65 -16.90
#